data_AF-A0A8K0UTQ9-F1
#
_entry.id   AF-A0A8K0UTQ9-F1
#
_cell.length_a   1.000
_cell.length_b   1.000
_cell.length_c   1.000
_cell.angle_alpha   90.00
_cell.angle_beta   90.00
_cell.angle_gamma   90.00
#
_symmetry.space_group_name_H-M   'P 1'
#
loop_
_entity.id
_entity.type
_entity.pdbx_description
1 polymer ?
#
loop_
_entity_poly.entity_id
_entity_poly.type
_entity_poly.pdbx_seq_one_letter_code
_entity_poly.pdbx_strand_id
1 'polypeptide(L)'
;MPSLFTLFSLLGVFFVSLQTAVAGIPGKIYGVNLGSWLVLEAWMLPQEWLDMGGERCDDCSTCVATEFAFAQAHPKTVDSVFNKHWTTWFTQDDVNKLKAAGINTVRVPLGYWLVEGLVDRKTEFFPRGGILQLRRGLKQLKDAGMQVILDHHALPGVQTAGQMFTGRCTNDVEFYTDYNYHRALVWTAVMTAISHLHSDFSSVFAIQAVNEEIMDADQTPGYGDFTKNFVRTVRAVELALGISVPGESPFVSIAAGANFTSTISAAVSASVTLNNKIFTPEVRAALRDAIPLLVEVSNQLGLGFDLSSSLRHREPLVTTFMDINWQFNNPANPADAAIGPQGYDNHLYYSFGGVADANEQAYMESICNLNRVQADAALGNSPLWFGEWALPTQFAASDEFLFKWADAQKLAYSEGRGWIFWNFKIEISDLAGDTARQWSYLEGLKRGYLTQDPSQVHNPHVCDPYKNVSTAAVKRHLRRK
;
A
#
# COMPACT_ATOMS: atom_id res chain seq x y z
N MET A 1 3.46 -73.91 -1.81
CA MET A 1 4.34 -73.01 -2.59
C MET A 1 3.76 -72.92 -3.99
N PRO A 2 3.59 -71.74 -4.64
CA PRO A 2 4.25 -70.45 -4.43
C PRO A 2 3.29 -69.25 -4.20
N SER A 3 3.72 -68.26 -3.42
CA SER A 3 4.10 -66.87 -3.82
C SER A 3 3.01 -65.83 -3.50
N LEU A 4 3.05 -65.32 -2.27
CA LEU A 4 2.43 -64.04 -1.90
C LEU A 4 3.23 -62.91 -2.56
N PHE A 5 2.57 -62.13 -3.42
CA PHE A 5 3.04 -60.80 -3.81
C PHE A 5 2.65 -59.81 -2.72
N THR A 6 3.63 -59.32 -1.97
CA THR A 6 3.46 -58.22 -1.02
C THR A 6 3.54 -56.90 -1.79
N LEU A 7 2.41 -56.20 -1.90
CA LEU A 7 2.34 -54.85 -2.45
C LEU A 7 2.88 -53.88 -1.39
N PHE A 8 4.08 -53.33 -1.61
CA PHE A 8 4.60 -52.21 -0.81
C PHE A 8 3.93 -50.92 -1.29
N SER A 9 2.95 -50.42 -0.54
CA SER A 9 2.44 -49.06 -0.70
C SER A 9 3.44 -48.06 -0.13
N LEU A 10 4.23 -47.43 -0.99
CA LEU A 10 5.00 -46.23 -0.69
C LEU A 10 4.01 -45.06 -0.49
N LEU A 11 3.60 -44.82 0.76
CA LEU A 11 3.06 -43.50 1.13
C LEU A 11 4.21 -42.49 1.10
N GLY A 12 4.33 -41.79 -0.02
CA GLY A 12 5.13 -40.57 -0.11
C GLY A 12 4.51 -39.52 0.80
N VAL A 13 5.11 -39.33 1.98
CA VAL A 13 4.83 -38.18 2.83
C VAL A 13 5.39 -36.95 2.12
N PHE A 14 4.54 -36.22 1.41
CA PHE A 14 4.84 -34.87 0.97
C PHE A 14 5.02 -34.01 2.22
N PHE A 15 6.26 -33.81 2.63
CA PHE A 15 6.62 -32.69 3.49
C PHE A 15 6.38 -31.41 2.68
N VAL A 16 5.17 -30.85 2.78
CA VAL A 16 4.99 -29.43 2.52
C VAL A 16 5.79 -28.73 3.62
N SER A 17 7.00 -28.31 3.31
CA SER A 17 7.70 -27.36 4.17
C SER A 17 6.81 -26.14 4.24
N LEU A 18 6.14 -25.92 5.38
CA LEU A 18 5.74 -24.58 5.75
C LEU A 18 7.04 -23.79 5.91
N GLN A 19 7.55 -23.25 4.80
CA GLN A 19 8.42 -22.10 4.88
C GLN A 19 7.56 -21.03 5.54
N THR A 20 7.78 -20.85 6.84
CA THR A 20 7.40 -19.63 7.52
C THR A 20 8.11 -18.52 6.75
N ALA A 21 7.41 -17.90 5.80
CA ALA A 21 7.94 -16.80 5.03
C ALA A 21 8.39 -15.73 6.03
N VAL A 22 9.70 -15.57 6.17
CA VAL A 22 10.27 -14.44 6.87
C VAL A 22 9.86 -13.21 6.06
N ALA A 23 9.27 -12.21 6.71
CA ALA A 23 8.70 -11.03 6.05
C ALA A 23 9.79 -10.10 5.49
N GLY A 24 10.43 -10.52 4.40
CA GLY A 24 11.27 -9.69 3.54
C GLY A 24 10.59 -9.43 2.19
N ILE A 25 11.18 -8.55 1.37
CA ILE A 25 10.69 -8.25 0.02
C ILE A 25 10.63 -9.56 -0.79
N PRO A 26 9.48 -9.93 -1.37
CA PRO A 26 9.39 -11.12 -2.22
C PRO A 26 10.34 -11.02 -3.43
N GLY A 27 10.71 -12.18 -3.99
CA GLY A 27 11.54 -12.23 -5.20
C GLY A 27 10.93 -11.46 -6.38
N LYS A 28 9.61 -11.61 -6.58
CA LYS A 28 8.78 -10.83 -7.50
C LYS A 28 7.44 -10.51 -6.86
N ILE A 29 6.93 -9.31 -7.14
CA ILE A 29 5.62 -8.82 -6.70
C ILE A 29 4.62 -9.02 -7.85
N TYR A 30 3.59 -9.81 -7.58
CA TYR A 30 2.43 -9.97 -8.45
C TYR A 30 1.19 -9.75 -7.60
N GLY A 31 0.71 -8.51 -7.61
CA GLY A 31 -0.22 -8.04 -6.61
C GLY A 31 -1.47 -7.35 -7.14
N VAL A 32 -2.36 -7.08 -6.19
CA VAL A 32 -3.53 -6.21 -6.36
C VAL A 32 -3.63 -5.24 -5.20
N ASN A 33 -4.22 -4.07 -5.46
CA ASN A 33 -4.65 -3.16 -4.40
C ASN A 33 -5.97 -3.64 -3.80
N LEU A 34 -6.23 -3.30 -2.53
CA LEU A 34 -7.56 -3.41 -1.90
C LEU A 34 -8.22 -2.04 -1.80
N GLY A 35 -8.28 -1.33 -2.93
CA GLY A 35 -8.96 -0.07 -3.08
C GLY A 35 -10.44 -0.17 -2.73
N SER A 36 -10.95 0.93 -2.18
CA SER A 36 -12.30 1.02 -1.61
C SER A 36 -12.62 0.04 -0.49
N TRP A 37 -11.63 -0.54 0.18
CA TRP A 37 -11.89 -1.33 1.39
C TRP A 37 -11.80 -0.48 2.66
N LEU A 38 -10.60 -0.02 3.06
CA LEU A 38 -10.42 0.78 4.29
C LEU A 38 -10.25 2.28 4.03
N VAL A 39 -10.18 2.66 2.75
CA VAL A 39 -10.32 4.02 2.23
C VAL A 39 -11.22 3.92 1.00
N LEU A 40 -12.44 4.46 1.11
CA LEU A 40 -13.52 4.33 0.14
C LEU A 40 -13.46 5.44 -0.92
N GLU A 41 -13.44 5.04 -2.19
CA GLU A 41 -13.64 5.92 -3.34
C GLU A 41 -14.96 5.61 -4.05
N ALA A 42 -15.90 6.54 -4.03
CA ALA A 42 -17.29 6.31 -4.44
C ALA A 42 -17.44 5.84 -5.90
N TRP A 43 -16.49 6.17 -6.78
CA TRP A 43 -16.51 5.76 -8.18
C TRP A 43 -16.32 4.24 -8.38
N MET A 44 -15.73 3.54 -7.42
CA MET A 44 -15.47 2.09 -7.50
C MET A 44 -16.69 1.24 -7.13
N LEU A 45 -17.64 1.81 -6.38
CA LEU A 45 -18.87 1.17 -5.92
C LEU A 45 -20.05 2.16 -5.89
N PRO A 46 -20.44 2.73 -7.05
CA PRO A 46 -21.39 3.83 -7.08
C PRO A 46 -22.79 3.45 -6.58
N GLN A 47 -23.27 2.21 -6.75
CA GLN A 47 -24.56 1.79 -6.23
C GLN A 47 -24.50 1.56 -4.72
N GLU A 48 -23.52 0.82 -4.21
CA GLU A 48 -23.33 0.62 -2.78
C GLU A 48 -23.12 1.95 -2.05
N TRP A 49 -22.41 2.92 -2.66
CA TRP A 49 -22.24 4.26 -2.08
C TRP A 49 -23.57 4.99 -1.90
N LEU A 50 -24.46 4.94 -2.90
CA LEU A 50 -25.82 5.50 -2.78
C LEU A 50 -26.64 4.75 -1.72
N ASP A 51 -26.56 3.41 -1.68
CA ASP A 51 -27.28 2.58 -0.72
C ASP A 51 -26.80 2.82 0.73
N MET A 52 -25.53 3.19 0.91
CA MET A 52 -24.98 3.62 2.20
C MET A 52 -25.55 4.98 2.64
N GLY A 53 -26.02 5.81 1.71
CA GLY A 53 -26.49 7.18 1.96
C GLY A 53 -25.52 8.28 1.50
N GLY A 54 -24.54 7.92 0.67
CA GLY A 54 -23.69 8.87 -0.05
C GLY A 54 -24.37 9.49 -1.26
N GLU A 55 -23.67 10.40 -1.93
CA GLU A 55 -24.15 11.14 -3.10
C GLU A 55 -23.14 11.01 -4.26
N ARG A 56 -23.65 11.21 -5.49
CA ARG A 56 -22.83 11.28 -6.70
C ARG A 56 -22.86 12.69 -7.26
N CYS A 57 -21.68 13.24 -7.54
CA CYS A 57 -21.48 14.55 -8.13
C CYS A 57 -20.23 14.54 -8.98
N ASP A 58 -20.15 15.48 -9.94
CA ASP A 58 -18.96 15.65 -10.78
C ASP A 58 -17.78 16.25 -9.99
N ASP A 59 -18.09 17.15 -9.05
CA ASP A 59 -17.12 17.73 -8.11
C ASP A 59 -17.34 17.15 -6.71
N CYS A 60 -16.42 16.28 -6.28
CA CYS A 60 -16.49 15.58 -5.01
C CYS A 60 -16.48 16.47 -3.76
N SER A 61 -16.15 17.76 -3.90
CA SER A 61 -16.18 18.73 -2.79
C SER A 61 -17.60 19.27 -2.53
N THR A 62 -18.55 19.00 -3.42
CA THR A 62 -19.90 19.60 -3.40
C THR A 62 -21.00 18.68 -2.88
N CYS A 63 -20.69 17.40 -2.63
CA CYS A 63 -21.67 16.42 -2.19
C CYS A 63 -21.06 15.41 -1.21
N VAL A 64 -21.88 14.49 -0.70
CA VAL A 64 -21.45 13.39 0.17
C VAL A 64 -20.71 12.32 -0.65
N ALA A 65 -19.53 12.65 -1.19
CA ALA A 65 -18.74 11.79 -2.08
C ALA A 65 -17.53 11.12 -1.42
N THR A 66 -17.24 11.47 -0.16
CA THR A 66 -16.06 11.00 0.58
C THR A 66 -16.43 10.52 1.99
N GLU A 67 -15.56 9.73 2.62
CA GLU A 67 -15.77 9.27 3.99
C GLU A 67 -15.97 10.44 4.97
N PHE A 68 -15.22 11.53 4.79
CA PHE A 68 -15.35 12.72 5.62
C PHE A 68 -16.73 13.34 5.52
N ALA A 69 -17.19 13.60 4.28
CA ALA A 69 -18.52 14.17 4.05
C ALA A 69 -19.63 13.24 4.55
N PHE A 70 -19.45 11.92 4.39
CA PHE A 70 -20.41 10.92 4.88
C PHE A 70 -20.48 10.92 6.40
N ALA A 71 -19.34 10.87 7.09
CA ALA A 71 -19.29 10.90 8.54
C ALA A 71 -19.89 12.18 9.12
N GLN A 72 -19.70 13.31 8.43
CA GLN A 72 -20.31 14.59 8.80
C GLN A 72 -21.83 14.60 8.60
N ALA A 73 -22.32 14.04 7.49
CA ALA A 73 -23.76 13.97 7.18
C ALA A 73 -24.50 12.95 8.07
N HIS A 74 -23.86 11.84 8.41
CA HIS A 74 -24.46 10.67 9.05
C HIS A 74 -23.77 10.26 10.37
N PRO A 75 -23.53 11.17 11.32
CA PRO A 75 -22.67 10.92 12.49
C PRO A 75 -23.20 9.84 13.45
N LYS A 76 -24.50 9.49 13.36
CA LYS A 76 -25.13 8.47 14.21
C LYS A 76 -25.02 7.05 13.66
N THR A 77 -24.83 6.90 12.35
CA THR A 77 -24.87 5.61 11.65
C THR A 77 -23.55 5.29 10.95
N VAL A 78 -22.66 6.26 10.81
CA VAL A 78 -21.37 6.11 10.11
C VAL A 78 -20.62 4.83 10.48
N ASP A 79 -20.43 4.54 11.77
CA ASP A 79 -19.63 3.37 12.18
C ASP A 79 -20.28 2.04 11.78
N SER A 80 -21.61 1.91 11.92
CA SER A 80 -22.30 0.67 11.57
C SER A 80 -22.40 0.47 10.05
N VAL A 81 -22.58 1.57 9.31
CA VAL A 81 -22.60 1.58 7.84
C VAL A 81 -21.22 1.19 7.28
N PHE A 82 -20.15 1.84 7.74
CA PHE A 82 -18.79 1.51 7.31
C PHE A 82 -18.37 0.11 7.76
N ASN A 83 -18.74 -0.33 8.97
CA ASN A 83 -18.46 -1.71 9.38
C ASN A 83 -19.16 -2.75 8.50
N LYS A 84 -20.39 -2.47 8.05
CA LYS A 84 -21.07 -3.33 7.07
C LYS A 84 -20.30 -3.35 5.75
N HIS A 85 -19.99 -2.18 5.18
CA HIS A 85 -19.21 -2.03 3.95
C HIS A 85 -17.87 -2.79 4.03
N TRP A 86 -17.04 -2.53 5.05
CA TRP A 86 -15.78 -3.24 5.26
C TRP A 86 -15.96 -4.76 5.33
N THR A 87 -17.06 -5.20 5.95
CA THR A 87 -17.34 -6.62 6.12
C THR A 87 -17.72 -7.30 4.80
N THR A 88 -18.44 -6.60 3.92
CA THR A 88 -19.00 -7.15 2.67
C THR A 88 -18.16 -6.85 1.43
N TRP A 89 -17.41 -5.74 1.42
CA TRP A 89 -16.58 -5.34 0.30
C TRP A 89 -15.31 -6.18 0.19
N PHE A 90 -14.68 -6.60 1.28
CA PHE A 90 -13.57 -7.54 1.22
C PHE A 90 -13.85 -8.74 2.11
N THR A 91 -13.90 -9.92 1.51
CA THR A 91 -14.36 -11.16 2.14
C THR A 91 -13.36 -12.29 1.98
N GLN A 92 -13.60 -13.41 2.68
CA GLN A 92 -12.79 -14.63 2.48
C GLN A 92 -12.88 -15.16 1.05
N ASP A 93 -14.01 -14.95 0.37
CA ASP A 93 -14.19 -15.39 -1.01
C ASP A 93 -13.28 -14.60 -1.96
N ASP A 94 -13.14 -13.29 -1.75
CA ASP A 94 -12.18 -12.46 -2.50
C ASP A 94 -10.75 -12.97 -2.28
N VAL A 95 -10.37 -13.27 -1.03
CA VAL A 95 -9.05 -13.85 -0.71
C VAL A 95 -8.83 -15.19 -1.42
N ASN A 96 -9.83 -16.06 -1.44
CA ASN A 96 -9.74 -17.36 -2.11
C ASN A 96 -9.56 -17.19 -3.63
N LYS A 97 -10.28 -16.25 -4.24
CA LYS A 97 -10.14 -15.91 -5.67
C LYS A 97 -8.75 -15.37 -6.00
N LEU A 98 -8.22 -14.46 -5.19
CA LEU A 98 -6.88 -13.92 -5.36
C LEU A 98 -5.82 -15.01 -5.21
N LYS A 99 -5.98 -15.92 -4.24
CA LYS A 99 -5.07 -17.06 -4.06
C LYS A 99 -5.11 -18.00 -5.25
N ALA A 100 -6.31 -18.30 -5.77
CA ALA A 100 -6.48 -19.11 -6.97
C ALA A 100 -5.83 -18.45 -8.20
N ALA A 101 -5.85 -17.12 -8.27
CA ALA A 101 -5.18 -16.30 -9.29
C ALA A 101 -3.66 -16.14 -9.10
N GLY A 102 -3.04 -16.88 -8.17
CA GLY A 102 -1.59 -16.82 -7.96
C GLY A 102 -1.06 -15.50 -7.42
N ILE A 103 -1.95 -14.60 -6.96
CA ILE A 103 -1.55 -13.32 -6.34
C ILE A 103 -0.75 -13.59 -5.07
N ASN A 104 0.42 -12.97 -4.97
CA ASN A 104 1.34 -13.18 -3.85
C ASN A 104 1.45 -11.97 -2.92
N THR A 105 1.06 -10.78 -3.39
CA THR A 105 1.22 -9.52 -2.67
C THR A 105 -0.07 -8.72 -2.72
N VAL A 106 -0.41 -8.05 -1.62
CA VAL A 106 -1.56 -7.15 -1.54
C VAL A 106 -1.12 -5.81 -0.96
N ARG A 107 -1.50 -4.72 -1.63
CA ARG A 107 -1.36 -3.36 -1.11
C ARG A 107 -2.68 -2.91 -0.50
N VAL A 108 -2.64 -2.45 0.75
CA VAL A 108 -3.84 -2.06 1.51
C VAL A 108 -3.80 -0.55 1.77
N PRO A 109 -4.63 0.24 1.07
CA PRO A 109 -4.84 1.66 1.36
C PRO A 109 -5.41 1.89 2.77
N LEU A 110 -4.75 2.72 3.57
CA LEU A 110 -5.16 3.07 4.95
C LEU A 110 -5.25 4.58 5.16
N GLY A 111 -6.32 5.01 5.83
CA GLY A 111 -6.42 6.37 6.35
C GLY A 111 -5.83 6.50 7.74
N TYR A 112 -5.34 7.70 8.08
CA TYR A 112 -4.81 7.97 9.42
C TYR A 112 -5.86 7.71 10.53
N TRP A 113 -7.15 7.84 10.20
CA TRP A 113 -8.27 7.66 11.12
C TRP A 113 -8.46 6.23 11.64
N LEU A 114 -7.75 5.23 11.09
CA LEU A 114 -7.66 3.91 11.68
C LEU A 114 -7.03 3.93 13.08
N VAL A 115 -6.16 4.92 13.35
CA VAL A 115 -5.68 5.22 14.70
C VAL A 115 -6.58 6.30 15.28
N GLU A 116 -7.68 5.88 15.91
CA GLU A 116 -8.80 6.78 16.23
C GLU A 116 -8.44 7.97 17.12
N GLY A 117 -7.49 7.81 18.04
CA GLY A 117 -7.02 8.90 18.89
C GLY A 117 -6.17 9.97 18.18
N LEU A 118 -5.80 9.77 16.91
CA LEU A 118 -5.24 10.86 16.08
C LEU A 118 -6.30 11.81 15.53
N VAL A 119 -7.57 11.38 15.49
CA VAL A 119 -8.65 12.15 14.88
C VAL A 119 -9.17 13.19 15.87
N ASP A 120 -9.06 14.48 15.54
CA ASP A 120 -9.74 15.53 16.30
C ASP A 120 -11.24 15.49 15.97
N ARG A 121 -11.99 14.75 16.77
CA ARG A 121 -13.44 14.54 16.59
C ARG A 121 -14.29 15.81 16.65
N LYS A 122 -13.72 16.98 16.96
CA LYS A 122 -14.42 18.27 16.87
C LYS A 122 -14.46 18.82 15.45
N THR A 123 -13.43 18.54 14.65
CA THR A 123 -13.21 19.16 13.33
C THR A 123 -13.06 18.11 12.22
N GLU A 124 -12.73 16.87 12.58
CA GLU A 124 -12.50 15.76 11.68
C GLU A 124 -13.56 14.67 11.86
N PHE A 125 -14.16 14.26 10.74
CA PHE A 125 -15.26 13.29 10.70
C PHE A 125 -14.80 12.06 9.94
N PHE A 126 -14.72 10.91 10.59
CA PHE A 126 -14.33 9.64 9.97
C PHE A 126 -14.96 8.45 10.72
N PRO A 127 -15.22 7.32 10.04
CA PRO A 127 -15.71 6.11 10.71
C PRO A 127 -14.72 5.54 11.73
N ARG A 128 -15.23 4.82 12.72
CA ARG A 128 -14.47 4.08 13.74
C ARG A 128 -14.51 2.58 13.50
N GLY A 129 -13.54 1.86 14.06
CA GLY A 129 -13.45 0.39 14.02
C GLY A 129 -12.60 -0.17 12.88
N GLY A 130 -12.02 0.67 12.02
CA GLY A 130 -11.26 0.23 10.84
C GLY A 130 -10.08 -0.68 11.17
N ILE A 131 -9.43 -0.50 12.33
CA ILE A 131 -8.30 -1.35 12.73
C ILE A 131 -8.70 -2.81 12.99
N LEU A 132 -9.95 -3.06 13.44
CA LEU A 132 -10.46 -4.42 13.63
C LEU A 132 -10.68 -5.12 12.29
N GLN A 133 -11.11 -4.36 11.28
CA GLN A 133 -11.26 -4.87 9.92
C GLN A 133 -9.91 -5.10 9.25
N LEU A 134 -8.92 -4.21 9.47
CA LEU A 134 -7.56 -4.44 9.04
C LEU A 134 -7.02 -5.76 9.61
N ARG A 135 -7.12 -5.97 10.93
CA ARG A 135 -6.71 -7.24 11.55
C ARG A 135 -7.39 -8.45 10.89
N ARG A 136 -8.71 -8.37 10.70
CA ARG A 136 -9.49 -9.45 10.06
C ARG A 136 -8.93 -9.78 8.68
N GLY A 137 -8.77 -8.78 7.81
CA GLY A 137 -8.26 -9.01 6.45
C GLY A 137 -6.81 -9.47 6.41
N LEU A 138 -5.92 -8.91 7.25
CA LEU A 138 -4.53 -9.35 7.36
C LEU A 138 -4.43 -10.81 7.81
N LYS A 139 -5.28 -11.24 8.75
CA LYS A 139 -5.37 -12.66 9.12
C LYS A 139 -5.73 -13.53 7.91
N GLN A 140 -6.75 -13.15 7.14
CA GLN A 140 -7.19 -13.93 5.97
C GLN A 140 -6.09 -13.99 4.88
N LEU A 141 -5.42 -12.87 4.62
CA LEU A 141 -4.31 -12.77 3.66
C LEU A 141 -3.10 -13.60 4.11
N LYS A 142 -2.75 -13.53 5.40
CA LYS A 142 -1.69 -14.34 6.01
C LYS A 142 -2.00 -15.83 5.87
N ASP A 143 -3.21 -16.27 6.22
CA ASP A 143 -3.62 -17.68 6.11
C ASP A 143 -3.63 -18.16 4.65
N ALA A 144 -3.82 -17.23 3.69
CA ALA A 144 -3.69 -17.49 2.27
C ALA A 144 -2.24 -17.57 1.76
N GLY A 145 -1.26 -17.09 2.54
CA GLY A 145 0.16 -17.04 2.17
C GLY A 145 0.56 -15.77 1.41
N MET A 146 -0.28 -14.72 1.43
CA MET A 146 0.01 -13.45 0.76
C MET A 146 0.78 -12.51 1.68
N GLN A 147 1.73 -11.78 1.10
CA GLN A 147 2.46 -10.70 1.76
C GLN A 147 1.74 -9.37 1.59
N VAL A 148 1.92 -8.47 2.55
CA VAL A 148 1.15 -7.22 2.61
C VAL A 148 2.03 -5.98 2.67
N ILE A 149 1.67 -4.98 1.89
CA ILE A 149 2.12 -3.59 1.99
C ILE A 149 1.01 -2.79 2.67
N LEU A 150 1.31 -2.15 3.80
CA LEU A 150 0.42 -1.18 4.41
C LEU A 150 0.71 0.19 3.82
N ASP A 151 -0.28 0.79 3.16
CA ASP A 151 -0.09 2.05 2.48
C ASP A 151 -0.76 3.19 3.25
N HIS A 152 0.01 4.21 3.63
CA HIS A 152 -0.54 5.42 4.23
C HIS A 152 -1.20 6.28 3.14
N HIS A 153 -2.42 5.87 2.79
CA HIS A 153 -3.12 6.34 1.60
C HIS A 153 -3.78 7.71 1.79
N ALA A 154 -4.32 7.94 2.99
CA ALA A 154 -4.95 9.20 3.36
C ALA A 154 -4.31 9.80 4.61
N LEU A 155 -3.64 10.93 4.42
CA LEU A 155 -2.79 11.55 5.42
C LEU A 155 -3.58 12.57 6.26
N PRO A 156 -3.16 12.85 7.51
CA PRO A 156 -3.70 13.98 8.27
C PRO A 156 -3.56 15.28 7.48
N GLY A 157 -4.63 16.08 7.42
CA GLY A 157 -4.62 17.35 6.71
C GLY A 157 -4.71 17.29 5.19
N VAL A 158 -4.97 16.12 4.58
CA VAL A 158 -5.10 15.95 3.11
C VAL A 158 -3.80 16.25 2.36
N GLN A 159 -3.19 15.23 1.76
CA GLN A 159 -1.93 15.40 1.02
C GLN A 159 -2.12 15.90 -0.41
N THR A 160 -3.29 15.69 -1.01
CA THR A 160 -3.54 16.05 -2.42
C THR A 160 -4.95 16.59 -2.59
N ALA A 161 -5.05 17.76 -3.20
CA ALA A 161 -6.31 18.48 -3.38
C ALA A 161 -7.28 17.75 -4.33
N GLY A 162 -8.58 17.85 -4.04
CA GLY A 162 -9.65 17.41 -4.95
C GLY A 162 -9.74 15.90 -5.18
N GLN A 163 -9.14 15.09 -4.31
CA GLN A 163 -9.07 13.63 -4.48
C GLN A 163 -9.90 12.91 -3.42
N MET A 164 -10.69 11.91 -3.83
CA MET A 164 -11.48 11.09 -2.89
C MET A 164 -10.58 10.17 -2.05
N PHE A 165 -9.47 9.70 -2.61
CA PHE A 165 -8.55 8.77 -1.96
C PHE A 165 -7.85 9.34 -0.72
N THR A 166 -7.91 10.66 -0.51
CA THR A 166 -7.41 11.30 0.72
C THR A 166 -8.43 11.27 1.86
N GLY A 167 -9.60 10.64 1.66
CA GLY A 167 -10.70 10.57 2.61
C GLY A 167 -11.54 11.85 2.71
N ARG A 168 -11.06 12.97 2.19
CA ARG A 168 -11.76 14.27 2.15
C ARG A 168 -11.41 15.03 0.87
N CYS A 169 -12.40 15.21 0.01
CA CYS A 169 -12.23 15.99 -1.21
C CYS A 169 -12.32 17.50 -0.88
N THR A 170 -11.18 18.18 -0.92
CA THR A 170 -11.07 19.61 -0.64
C THR A 170 -9.87 20.22 -1.38
N ASN A 171 -9.88 21.54 -1.58
CA ASN A 171 -8.72 22.28 -2.08
C ASN A 171 -7.79 22.76 -0.95
N ASP A 172 -8.22 22.59 0.31
CA ASP A 172 -7.47 22.99 1.49
C ASP A 172 -6.52 21.85 1.89
N VAL A 173 -5.26 21.98 1.48
CA VAL A 173 -4.20 21.00 1.71
C VAL A 173 -3.35 21.49 2.88
N GLU A 174 -3.40 20.75 3.98
CA GLU A 174 -2.71 21.08 5.24
C GLU A 174 -1.66 20.03 5.63
N PHE A 175 -1.50 18.93 4.86
CA PHE A 175 -0.55 17.87 5.18
C PHE A 175 0.90 18.37 5.28
N TYR A 176 1.31 19.28 4.39
CA TYR A 176 2.69 19.81 4.31
C TYR A 176 2.98 20.89 5.37
N THR A 177 2.67 20.55 6.63
CA THR A 177 2.89 21.39 7.81
C THR A 177 3.52 20.54 8.92
N ASP A 178 4.31 21.17 9.80
CA ASP A 178 4.94 20.48 10.93
C ASP A 178 3.91 19.72 11.79
N TYR A 179 2.71 20.29 11.97
CA TYR A 179 1.63 19.67 12.73
C TYR A 179 1.14 18.36 12.10
N ASN A 180 0.83 18.35 10.80
CA ASN A 180 0.30 17.14 10.16
C ASN A 180 1.39 16.12 9.81
N TYR A 181 2.63 16.57 9.55
CA TYR A 181 3.79 15.68 9.50
C TYR A 181 3.99 14.95 10.83
N HIS A 182 3.92 15.65 11.96
CA HIS A 182 4.03 15.02 13.28
C HIS A 182 2.96 13.94 13.48
N ARG A 183 1.69 14.24 13.16
CA ARG A 183 0.58 13.28 13.25
C ARG A 183 0.80 12.04 12.37
N ALA A 184 1.32 12.21 11.16
CA ALA A 184 1.67 11.09 10.28
C ALA A 184 2.84 10.25 10.84
N LEU A 185 3.82 10.87 11.51
CA LEU A 185 4.88 10.14 12.21
C LEU A 185 4.34 9.37 13.43
N VAL A 186 3.39 9.93 14.18
CA VAL A 186 2.72 9.22 15.27
C VAL A 186 1.98 7.99 14.72
N TRP A 187 1.23 8.15 13.62
CA TRP A 187 0.59 7.01 12.92
C TRP A 187 1.63 5.95 12.52
N THR A 188 2.74 6.37 11.92
CA THR A 188 3.84 5.50 11.51
C THR A 188 4.38 4.67 12.67
N ALA A 189 4.58 5.29 13.84
CA ALA A 189 5.05 4.60 15.03
C ALA A 189 4.05 3.54 15.51
N VAL A 190 2.76 3.88 15.55
CA VAL A 190 1.68 2.96 15.94
C VAL A 190 1.61 1.76 14.99
N MET A 191 1.56 2.01 13.69
CA MET A 191 1.39 0.98 12.67
C MET A 191 2.61 0.07 12.52
N THR A 192 3.82 0.63 12.64
CA THR A 192 5.07 -0.18 12.66
C THR A 192 5.07 -1.15 13.84
N ALA A 193 4.72 -0.66 15.03
CA ALA A 193 4.71 -1.47 16.24
C ALA A 193 3.72 -2.63 16.15
N ILE A 194 2.46 -2.37 15.80
CA ILE A 194 1.46 -3.44 15.71
C ILE A 194 1.77 -4.46 14.61
N SER A 195 2.45 -4.04 13.53
CA SER A 195 2.90 -4.95 12.47
C SER A 195 3.91 -6.00 12.98
N HIS A 196 4.74 -5.61 13.93
CA HIS A 196 5.69 -6.53 14.58
C HIS A 196 5.08 -7.32 15.74
N LEU A 197 4.19 -6.69 16.51
CA LEU A 197 3.64 -7.26 17.74
C LEU A 197 2.46 -8.21 17.52
N HIS A 198 1.61 -7.91 16.53
CA HIS A 198 0.40 -8.71 16.30
C HIS A 198 0.67 -9.89 15.36
N SER A 199 0.30 -11.09 15.78
CA SER A 199 0.53 -12.31 14.99
C SER A 199 -0.24 -12.32 13.67
N ASP A 200 -1.47 -11.80 13.64
CA ASP A 200 -2.25 -11.62 12.40
C ASP A 200 -1.61 -10.63 11.40
N PHE A 201 -0.67 -9.78 11.83
CA PHE A 201 0.01 -8.81 10.96
C PHE A 201 1.35 -9.36 10.44
N SER A 202 1.70 -10.62 10.74
CA SER A 202 3.02 -11.16 10.43
C SER A 202 3.35 -11.29 8.93
N SER A 203 2.38 -11.12 8.04
CA SER A 203 2.58 -11.05 6.59
C SER A 203 2.91 -9.66 6.07
N VAL A 204 2.80 -8.63 6.92
CA VAL A 204 3.21 -7.26 6.58
C VAL A 204 4.72 -7.23 6.44
N PHE A 205 5.20 -6.86 5.25
CA PHE A 205 6.63 -6.74 4.97
C PHE A 205 7.04 -5.29 4.64
N ALA A 206 6.08 -4.41 4.34
CA ALA A 206 6.35 -3.04 3.95
C ALA A 206 5.30 -2.04 4.46
N ILE A 207 5.74 -0.79 4.65
CA ILE A 207 4.90 0.35 5.01
C ILE A 207 5.25 1.57 4.14
N GLN A 208 4.25 2.15 3.48
CA GLN A 208 4.39 3.31 2.59
C GLN A 208 4.18 4.61 3.35
N ALA A 209 5.05 5.59 3.10
CA ALA A 209 5.04 6.87 3.82
C ALA A 209 3.84 7.75 3.44
N VAL A 210 3.61 7.89 2.14
CA VAL A 210 2.55 8.72 1.54
C VAL A 210 2.14 8.10 0.21
N ASN A 211 0.84 8.05 -0.04
CA ASN A 211 0.29 7.81 -1.36
C ASN A 211 0.08 9.12 -2.12
N GLU A 212 0.61 9.18 -3.35
CA GLU A 212 0.33 10.22 -4.34
C GLU A 212 0.39 11.65 -3.77
N GLU A 213 1.52 12.05 -3.16
CA GLU A 213 1.76 13.44 -2.76
C GLU A 213 1.66 14.40 -3.95
N ILE A 214 1.55 15.71 -3.69
CA ILE A 214 1.55 16.73 -4.74
C ILE A 214 2.83 16.60 -5.57
N MET A 215 2.66 16.43 -6.88
CA MET A 215 3.76 16.21 -7.81
C MET A 215 4.67 17.44 -7.96
N ASP A 216 4.19 18.65 -7.72
CA ASP A 216 5.04 19.84 -7.75
C ASP A 216 5.77 20.00 -6.41
N ALA A 217 7.08 19.73 -6.37
CA ALA A 217 7.84 19.77 -5.13
C ALA A 217 7.91 21.17 -4.49
N ASP A 218 7.71 22.24 -5.28
CA ASP A 218 7.60 23.61 -4.76
C ASP A 218 6.36 23.78 -3.84
N GLN A 219 5.38 22.88 -3.95
CA GLN A 219 4.15 22.87 -3.15
C GLN A 219 4.20 21.91 -1.95
N THR A 220 5.34 21.23 -1.73
CA THR A 220 5.51 20.25 -0.64
C THR A 220 6.64 20.65 0.32
N PRO A 221 6.53 21.81 1.01
CA PRO A 221 7.60 22.29 1.89
C PRO A 221 7.92 21.27 3.00
N GLY A 222 9.22 21.07 3.26
CA GLY A 222 9.69 20.16 4.31
C GLY A 222 9.51 18.66 4.02
N TYR A 223 8.98 18.26 2.85
CA TYR A 223 8.67 16.86 2.55
C TYR A 223 9.90 15.94 2.62
N GLY A 224 11.06 16.39 2.14
CA GLY A 224 12.31 15.64 2.24
C GLY A 224 12.81 15.39 3.67
N ASP A 225 12.44 16.23 4.64
CA ASP A 225 12.74 16.00 6.05
C ASP A 225 11.70 15.10 6.71
N PHE A 226 10.43 15.21 6.30
CA PHE A 226 9.39 14.27 6.68
C PHE A 226 9.74 12.84 6.24
N THR A 227 10.16 12.60 5.00
CA THR A 227 10.54 11.25 4.53
C THR A 227 11.70 10.65 5.32
N LYS A 228 12.72 11.45 5.67
CA LYS A 228 13.81 11.03 6.56
C LYS A 228 13.32 10.69 7.96
N ASN A 229 12.43 11.51 8.53
CA ASN A 229 11.86 11.25 9.85
C ASN A 229 10.91 10.05 9.84
N PHE A 230 10.19 9.78 8.75
CA PHE A 230 9.38 8.57 8.59
C PHE A 230 10.24 7.32 8.70
N VAL A 231 11.34 7.23 7.92
CA VAL A 231 12.25 6.08 8.02
C VAL A 231 12.79 5.95 9.44
N ARG A 232 13.27 7.05 10.01
CA ARG A 232 13.81 7.04 11.38
C ARG A 232 12.78 6.62 12.42
N THR A 233 11.51 6.99 12.28
CA THR A 233 10.43 6.55 13.17
C THR A 233 10.23 5.04 13.07
N VAL A 234 10.18 4.47 11.86
CA VAL A 234 10.10 3.01 11.66
C VAL A 234 11.29 2.32 12.34
N ARG A 235 12.52 2.77 12.08
CA ARG A 235 13.73 2.18 12.67
C ARG A 235 13.81 2.37 14.18
N ALA A 236 13.33 3.48 14.71
CA ALA A 236 13.31 3.72 16.15
C ALA A 236 12.38 2.75 16.87
N VAL A 237 11.20 2.47 16.30
CA VAL A 237 10.28 1.45 16.83
C VAL A 237 10.91 0.07 16.79
N GLU A 238 11.52 -0.31 15.66
CA GLU A 238 12.17 -1.61 15.49
C GLU A 238 13.34 -1.81 16.46
N LEU A 239 14.20 -0.81 16.59
CA LEU A 239 15.29 -0.81 17.55
C LEU A 239 14.78 -0.89 19.00
N ALA A 240 13.71 -0.16 19.34
CA ALA A 240 13.07 -0.28 20.65
C ALA A 240 12.50 -1.69 20.88
N LEU A 241 12.00 -2.35 19.84
CA LEU A 241 11.55 -3.75 19.86
C LEU A 241 12.68 -4.78 19.82
N GLY A 242 13.94 -4.34 19.76
CA GLY A 242 15.11 -5.21 19.73
C GLY A 242 15.29 -5.93 18.40
N ILE A 243 14.65 -5.41 17.35
CA ILE A 243 14.81 -5.85 15.96
C ILE A 243 16.09 -5.23 15.43
N SER A 244 16.93 -6.03 14.79
CA SER A 244 18.22 -5.57 14.26
C SER A 244 18.01 -4.77 12.98
N VAL A 245 18.47 -3.52 12.96
CA VAL A 245 18.46 -2.67 11.77
C VAL A 245 19.85 -2.68 11.13
N PRO A 246 20.00 -3.04 9.84
CA PRO A 246 21.29 -3.05 9.16
C PRO A 246 22.03 -1.71 9.28
N GLY A 247 23.29 -1.75 9.69
CA GLY A 247 24.15 -0.57 9.85
C GLY A 247 23.94 0.21 11.15
N GLU A 248 23.04 -0.23 12.03
CA GLU A 248 22.74 0.42 13.30
C GLU A 248 23.08 -0.48 14.49
N SER A 249 23.63 0.12 15.55
CA SER A 249 23.91 -0.60 16.79
C SER A 249 22.60 -0.97 17.50
N PRO A 250 22.50 -2.18 18.10
CA PRO A 250 21.35 -2.55 18.91
C PRO A 250 21.06 -1.51 19.99
N PHE A 251 19.78 -1.17 20.14
CA PHE A 251 19.36 -0.11 21.03
C PHE A 251 18.70 -0.70 22.27
N VAL A 252 19.38 -0.58 23.41
CA VAL A 252 18.92 -1.02 24.75
C VAL A 252 18.69 -2.55 24.85
N SER A 253 19.16 -3.16 25.93
CA SER A 253 18.80 -4.55 26.23
C SER A 253 17.36 -4.60 26.75
N ILE A 254 16.44 -5.20 26.00
CA ILE A 254 15.06 -5.43 26.46
C ILE A 254 15.11 -6.35 27.68
N ALA A 255 14.59 -5.86 28.81
CA ALA A 255 14.40 -6.68 30.00
C ALA A 255 13.31 -7.73 29.72
N ALA A 256 13.55 -8.99 30.11
CA ALA A 256 12.56 -10.05 29.95
C ALA A 256 11.26 -9.68 30.68
N GLY A 257 10.11 -9.79 29.99
CA GLY A 257 8.80 -9.43 30.53
C GLY A 257 8.48 -7.93 30.54
N ALA A 258 9.28 -7.09 29.88
CA ALA A 258 8.96 -5.67 29.72
C ALA A 258 7.70 -5.47 28.88
N ASN A 259 6.83 -4.56 29.33
CA ASN A 259 5.71 -4.08 28.51
C ASN A 259 6.27 -3.20 27.38
N PHE A 260 5.68 -3.31 26.19
CA PHE A 260 5.99 -2.48 25.04
C PHE A 260 6.02 -0.97 25.33
N THR A 261 5.03 -0.43 26.03
CA THR A 261 4.99 1.01 26.34
C THR A 261 6.17 1.46 27.21
N SER A 262 6.57 0.62 28.16
CA SER A 262 7.77 0.85 28.98
C SER A 262 9.06 0.77 28.15
N THR A 263 9.07 -0.08 27.12
CA THR A 263 10.23 -0.26 26.23
C THR A 263 10.42 0.95 25.33
N ILE A 264 9.36 1.46 24.70
CA ILE A 264 9.41 2.73 23.96
C ILE A 264 9.81 3.88 24.88
N SER A 265 9.23 3.96 26.08
CA SER A 265 9.55 5.04 27.03
C SER A 265 11.03 5.03 27.41
N ALA A 266 11.58 3.86 27.74
CA ALA A 266 12.99 3.67 28.05
C ALA A 266 13.88 4.01 26.84
N ALA A 267 13.47 3.60 25.65
CA ALA A 267 14.15 3.91 24.40
C ALA A 267 14.23 5.43 24.16
N VAL A 268 13.10 6.13 24.27
CA VAL A 268 13.06 7.59 24.14
C VAL A 268 13.94 8.27 25.19
N SER A 269 13.90 7.84 26.45
CA SER A 269 14.76 8.40 27.50
C SER A 269 16.26 8.15 27.27
N ALA A 270 16.65 6.93 26.91
CA ALA A 270 18.06 6.58 26.66
C ALA A 270 18.64 7.31 25.45
N SER A 271 17.82 7.55 24.43
CA SER A 271 18.25 8.21 23.19
C SER A 271 18.75 9.64 23.38
N VAL A 272 18.27 10.34 24.42
CA VAL A 272 18.71 11.69 24.77
C VAL A 272 20.20 11.72 25.12
N THR A 273 20.70 10.67 25.76
CA THR A 273 22.11 10.58 26.19
C THR A 273 23.06 10.02 25.12
N LEU A 274 22.55 9.29 24.14
CA LEU A 274 23.37 8.49 23.21
C LEU A 274 23.70 9.18 21.88
N ASN A 275 23.25 10.42 21.66
CA ASN A 275 23.43 11.18 20.40
C ASN A 275 23.18 10.31 19.15
N ASN A 276 22.06 9.59 19.14
CA ASN A 276 21.71 8.66 18.05
C ASN A 276 21.01 9.42 16.90
N LYS A 277 21.55 9.30 15.68
CA LYS A 277 21.03 9.94 14.45
C LYS A 277 19.60 9.51 14.05
N ILE A 278 19.10 8.38 14.57
CA ILE A 278 17.74 7.90 14.34
C ILE A 278 16.75 8.64 15.24
N PHE A 279 17.07 8.79 16.51
CA PHE A 279 16.18 9.40 17.50
C PHE A 279 16.31 10.92 17.50
N THR A 280 15.93 11.58 16.39
CA THR A 280 15.86 13.05 16.31
C THR A 280 14.84 13.61 17.32
N PRO A 281 14.87 14.91 17.65
CA PRO A 281 13.85 15.52 18.51
C PRO A 281 12.42 15.21 18.06
N GLU A 282 12.18 15.29 16.75
CA GLU A 282 10.87 15.02 16.14
C GLU A 282 10.46 13.55 16.29
N VAL A 283 11.36 12.61 15.97
CA VAL A 283 11.09 11.17 16.11
C VAL A 283 10.81 10.80 17.57
N ARG A 284 11.53 11.38 18.53
CA ARG A 284 11.29 11.18 19.97
C ARG A 284 9.94 11.72 20.42
N ALA A 285 9.49 12.84 19.86
CA ALA A 285 8.17 13.40 20.13
C ALA A 285 7.08 12.47 19.59
N ALA A 286 7.19 12.07 18.32
CA ALA A 286 6.23 11.17 17.69
C ALA A 286 6.11 9.81 18.42
N LEU A 287 7.24 9.23 18.84
CA LEU A 287 7.25 8.00 19.65
C LEU A 287 6.55 8.17 21.00
N ARG A 288 6.72 9.33 21.66
CA ARG A 288 6.08 9.62 22.95
C ARG A 288 4.58 9.74 22.78
N ASP A 289 4.14 10.47 21.76
CA ASP A 289 2.72 10.73 21.52
C ASP A 289 2.00 9.50 20.93
N ALA A 290 2.75 8.56 20.34
CA ALA A 290 2.24 7.24 19.95
C ALA A 290 1.94 6.30 21.13
N ILE A 291 2.55 6.48 22.31
CA ILE A 291 2.37 5.57 23.47
C ILE A 291 0.89 5.41 23.87
N PRO A 292 0.13 6.49 24.15
CA PRO A 292 -1.27 6.33 24.53
C PRO A 292 -2.12 5.69 23.42
N LEU A 293 -1.85 6.02 22.15
CA LEU A 293 -2.57 5.48 21.00
C LEU A 293 -2.26 4.00 20.78
N LEU A 294 -1.03 3.58 21.07
CA LEU A 294 -0.64 2.17 21.04
C LEU A 294 -1.37 1.36 22.11
N VAL A 295 -1.59 1.91 23.30
CA VAL A 295 -2.40 1.25 24.33
C VAL A 295 -3.84 1.09 23.85
N GLU A 296 -4.42 2.14 23.28
CA GLU A 296 -5.77 2.11 22.71
C GLU A 296 -5.91 1.03 21.63
N VAL A 297 -5.05 1.05 20.62
CA VAL A 297 -5.06 0.06 19.53
C VAL A 297 -4.78 -1.34 20.06
N SER A 298 -3.85 -1.51 20.99
CA SER A 298 -3.56 -2.82 21.59
C SER A 298 -4.77 -3.40 22.32
N ASN A 299 -5.52 -2.55 23.04
CA ASN A 299 -6.76 -2.96 23.70
C ASN A 299 -7.85 -3.34 22.68
N GLN A 300 -8.01 -2.56 21.62
CA GLN A 300 -8.95 -2.88 20.53
C GLN A 300 -8.61 -4.24 19.87
N LEU A 301 -7.32 -4.52 19.66
CA LEU A 301 -6.85 -5.76 19.04
C LEU A 301 -6.76 -6.94 20.01
N GLY A 302 -6.89 -6.72 21.33
CA GLY A 302 -6.71 -7.75 22.34
C GLY A 302 -5.27 -8.26 22.44
N LEU A 303 -4.28 -7.38 22.19
CA LEU A 303 -2.86 -7.69 22.31
C LEU A 303 -2.45 -7.82 23.78
N GLY A 304 -1.81 -8.94 24.12
CA GLY A 304 -1.09 -9.07 25.38
C GLY A 304 0.21 -8.27 25.34
N PHE A 305 0.57 -7.64 26.45
CA PHE A 305 1.75 -6.76 26.54
C PHE A 305 3.08 -7.49 26.76
N ASP A 306 3.13 -8.82 26.62
CA ASP A 306 4.34 -9.62 26.90
C ASP A 306 5.23 -9.73 25.65
N LEU A 307 6.31 -8.94 25.64
CA LEU A 307 7.39 -9.04 24.66
C LEU A 307 8.25 -10.28 24.96
N SER A 308 7.72 -11.46 24.70
CA SER A 308 8.53 -12.68 24.75
C SER A 308 9.61 -12.65 23.65
N SER A 309 10.71 -13.40 23.84
CA SER A 309 11.92 -13.47 23.00
C SER A 309 11.76 -13.64 21.47
N SER A 310 10.54 -13.81 20.96
CA SER A 310 10.21 -14.04 19.55
C SER A 310 10.45 -12.85 18.60
N LEU A 311 10.61 -11.63 19.12
CA LEU A 311 10.78 -10.43 18.28
C LEU A 311 12.20 -10.25 17.74
N ARG A 312 13.22 -10.82 18.39
CA ARG A 312 14.62 -10.70 17.93
C ARG A 312 14.91 -11.39 16.61
N HIS A 313 14.01 -12.27 16.16
CA HIS A 313 14.09 -12.98 14.89
C HIS A 313 13.23 -12.36 13.78
N ARG A 314 12.55 -11.23 14.06
CA ARG A 314 11.86 -10.45 13.04
C ARG A 314 12.88 -9.67 12.21
N GLU A 315 12.56 -9.49 10.94
CA GLU A 315 13.29 -8.61 10.05
C GLU A 315 12.65 -7.21 10.06
N PRO A 316 13.42 -6.14 9.77
CA PRO A 316 12.87 -4.81 9.60
C PRO A 316 11.85 -4.72 8.46
N LEU A 317 10.79 -3.95 8.64
CA LEU A 317 9.85 -3.59 7.57
C LEU A 317 10.57 -2.78 6.50
N VAL A 318 10.14 -2.97 5.26
CA VAL A 318 10.59 -2.19 4.11
C VAL A 318 9.85 -0.85 4.14
N THR A 319 10.57 0.25 4.22
CA THR A 319 9.97 1.58 4.08
C THR A 319 9.78 1.90 2.60
N THR A 320 8.60 2.38 2.19
CA THR A 320 8.28 2.58 0.77
C THR A 320 7.79 3.99 0.48
N PHE A 321 8.07 4.46 -0.73
CA PHE A 321 7.85 5.84 -1.16
C PHE A 321 7.48 5.86 -2.63
N MET A 322 6.78 6.90 -3.06
CA MET A 322 6.71 7.23 -4.48
C MET A 322 8.14 7.41 -5.03
N ASP A 323 8.40 6.95 -6.25
CA ASP A 323 9.72 7.02 -6.89
C ASP A 323 10.20 8.46 -7.10
N ILE A 324 11.51 8.65 -7.30
CA ILE A 324 12.15 9.96 -7.56
C ILE A 324 11.48 10.79 -8.67
N ASN A 325 10.78 10.16 -9.62
CA ASN A 325 10.10 10.89 -10.70
C ASN A 325 8.63 11.16 -10.42
N TRP A 326 8.13 10.83 -9.24
CA TRP A 326 6.79 11.22 -8.82
C TRP A 326 6.67 12.74 -8.77
N GLN A 327 7.63 13.39 -8.12
CA GLN A 327 7.68 14.84 -8.06
C GLN A 327 8.57 15.44 -9.17
N PHE A 328 8.20 16.64 -9.63
CA PHE A 328 9.01 17.51 -10.47
C PHE A 328 9.40 18.78 -9.69
N ASN A 329 10.15 19.70 -10.32
CA ASN A 329 10.65 20.95 -9.71
C ASN A 329 11.59 20.74 -8.50
N ASN A 330 12.76 20.13 -8.73
CA ASN A 330 13.80 19.90 -7.72
C ASN A 330 13.32 19.12 -6.46
N PRO A 331 12.79 17.91 -6.64
CA PRO A 331 12.30 17.11 -5.54
C PRO A 331 13.44 16.57 -4.66
N ALA A 332 13.12 16.29 -3.39
CA ALA A 332 13.99 15.49 -2.54
C ALA A 332 14.02 14.04 -3.02
N ASN A 333 15.19 13.40 -3.01
CA ASN A 333 15.28 12.01 -3.38
C ASN A 333 14.90 11.10 -2.20
N PRO A 334 13.87 10.24 -2.31
CA PRO A 334 13.50 9.34 -1.21
C PRO A 334 14.62 8.34 -0.86
N ALA A 335 15.56 8.08 -1.77
CA ALA A 335 16.74 7.26 -1.47
C ALA A 335 17.68 7.90 -0.42
N ASP A 336 17.65 9.22 -0.26
CA ASP A 336 18.46 9.91 0.76
C ASP A 336 17.97 9.66 2.19
N ALA A 337 16.75 9.11 2.34
CA ALA A 337 16.18 8.71 3.63
C ALA A 337 16.61 7.30 4.06
N ALA A 338 17.27 6.52 3.19
CA ALA A 338 17.53 5.10 3.39
C ALA A 338 18.30 4.79 4.69
N ILE A 339 17.65 4.05 5.59
CA ILE A 339 18.26 3.36 6.73
C ILE A 339 17.58 1.99 6.81
N GLY A 340 18.32 0.92 6.54
CA GLY A 340 17.74 -0.42 6.40
C GLY A 340 17.03 -0.64 5.06
N PRO A 341 16.13 -1.64 4.95
CA PRO A 341 15.47 -1.99 3.69
C PRO A 341 14.47 -0.90 3.26
N GLN A 342 14.56 -0.51 1.98
CA GLN A 342 13.69 0.47 1.35
C GLN A 342 13.26 -0.05 -0.02
N GLY A 343 12.09 0.38 -0.50
CA GLY A 343 11.63 0.14 -1.86
C GLY A 343 10.86 1.33 -2.40
N TYR A 344 10.62 1.35 -3.71
CA TYR A 344 10.07 2.51 -4.42
C TYR A 344 8.87 2.09 -5.24
N ASP A 345 7.90 2.98 -5.28
CA ASP A 345 6.59 2.77 -5.86
C ASP A 345 6.35 3.72 -7.03
N ASN A 346 5.96 3.17 -8.16
CA ASN A 346 5.56 3.93 -9.33
C ASN A 346 4.08 3.69 -9.65
N HIS A 347 3.33 4.77 -9.88
CA HIS A 347 2.00 4.68 -10.45
C HIS A 347 2.05 5.12 -11.91
N LEU A 348 1.64 4.22 -12.82
CA LEU A 348 1.62 4.51 -14.25
C LEU A 348 0.23 4.23 -14.82
N TYR A 349 -0.49 5.32 -15.04
CA TYR A 349 -1.79 5.32 -15.71
C TYR A 349 -1.70 6.06 -17.03
N TYR A 350 -2.26 5.47 -18.08
CA TYR A 350 -2.36 6.12 -19.37
C TYR A 350 -3.68 6.88 -19.56
N SER A 351 -4.67 6.66 -18.69
CA SER A 351 -6.03 7.22 -18.81
C SER A 351 -6.18 8.70 -18.44
N PHE A 352 -5.18 9.31 -17.79
CA PHE A 352 -5.25 10.69 -17.29
C PHE A 352 -4.50 11.73 -18.14
N GLY A 353 -3.99 11.33 -19.32
CA GLY A 353 -3.21 12.22 -20.19
C GLY A 353 -1.71 12.15 -19.93
N GLY A 354 -0.94 12.92 -20.70
CA GLY A 354 0.47 13.21 -20.39
C GLY A 354 1.52 12.12 -20.67
N VAL A 355 1.11 10.86 -20.89
CA VAL A 355 2.05 9.74 -21.11
C VAL A 355 2.31 9.48 -22.59
N ALA A 356 1.24 9.32 -23.37
CA ALA A 356 1.28 9.04 -24.80
C ALA A 356 0.02 9.63 -25.48
N ASP A 357 0.08 9.80 -26.81
CA ASP A 357 -1.11 10.17 -27.57
C ASP A 357 -2.19 9.07 -27.47
N ALA A 358 -3.46 9.47 -27.51
CA ALA A 358 -4.60 8.59 -27.25
C ALA A 358 -4.94 7.64 -28.42
N ASN A 359 -4.02 6.72 -28.73
CA ASN A 359 -4.22 5.64 -29.70
C ASN A 359 -3.39 4.40 -29.35
N GLU A 360 -3.76 3.26 -29.91
CA GLU A 360 -3.13 1.96 -29.64
C GLU A 360 -1.63 1.95 -29.93
N GLN A 361 -1.19 2.53 -31.05
CA GLN A 361 0.22 2.54 -31.45
C GLN A 361 1.08 3.31 -30.46
N ALA A 362 0.68 4.53 -30.09
CA ALA A 362 1.44 5.37 -29.17
C ALA A 362 1.52 4.76 -27.76
N TYR A 363 0.46 4.09 -27.29
CA TYR A 363 0.47 3.39 -26.01
C TYR A 363 1.46 2.22 -26.02
N MET A 364 1.41 1.39 -27.07
CA MET A 364 2.30 0.25 -27.22
C MET A 364 3.77 0.67 -27.40
N GLU A 365 4.04 1.69 -28.22
CA GLU A 365 5.40 2.27 -28.36
C GLU A 365 5.90 2.83 -27.03
N SER A 366 5.04 3.49 -26.26
CA SER A 366 5.42 4.04 -24.95
C SER A 366 5.78 2.95 -23.94
N ILE A 367 4.91 1.95 -23.74
CA ILE A 367 5.14 0.92 -22.72
C ILE A 367 6.28 -0.04 -23.09
N CYS A 368 6.39 -0.41 -24.38
CA CYS A 368 7.38 -1.38 -24.83
C CYS A 368 8.81 -0.82 -24.91
N ASN A 369 8.96 0.49 -24.76
CA ASN A 369 10.25 1.18 -24.67
C ASN A 369 10.43 1.89 -23.32
N LEU A 370 9.64 1.52 -22.30
CA LEU A 370 9.73 2.10 -20.96
C LEU A 370 11.09 1.77 -20.34
N ASN A 371 11.85 2.80 -19.94
CA ASN A 371 13.16 2.67 -19.30
C ASN A 371 13.16 3.11 -17.82
N ARG A 372 11.96 3.18 -17.21
CA ARG A 372 11.74 3.73 -15.87
C ARG A 372 12.54 2.98 -14.81
N VAL A 373 12.49 1.65 -14.83
CA VAL A 373 13.17 0.80 -13.84
C VAL A 373 14.68 1.10 -13.80
N GLN A 374 15.32 1.20 -14.96
CA GLN A 374 16.75 1.44 -15.08
C GLN A 374 17.10 2.89 -14.74
N ALA A 375 16.29 3.85 -15.19
CA ALA A 375 16.49 5.26 -14.89
C ALA A 375 16.41 5.55 -13.37
N ASP A 376 15.46 4.92 -12.68
CA ASP A 376 15.23 5.12 -11.26
C ASP A 376 16.32 4.44 -10.44
N ALA A 377 16.71 3.22 -10.83
CA ALA A 377 17.83 2.53 -10.21
C ALA A 377 19.15 3.32 -10.32
N ALA A 378 19.37 4.03 -11.44
CA ALA A 378 20.53 4.91 -11.60
C ALA A 378 20.53 6.11 -10.64
N LEU A 379 19.37 6.46 -10.08
CA LEU A 379 19.17 7.50 -9.06
C LEU A 379 19.00 6.91 -7.64
N GLY A 380 19.37 5.64 -7.45
CA GLY A 380 19.29 4.94 -6.17
C GLY A 380 17.90 4.41 -5.81
N ASN A 381 16.91 4.55 -6.69
CA ASN A 381 15.53 4.11 -6.46
C ASN A 381 15.36 2.64 -6.90
N SER A 382 15.93 1.70 -6.15
CA SER A 382 15.79 0.25 -6.37
C SER A 382 15.73 -0.52 -5.04
N PRO A 383 14.87 -1.55 -4.91
CA PRO A 383 13.95 -2.08 -5.93
C PRO A 383 12.75 -1.15 -6.19
N LEU A 384 12.37 -1.01 -7.46
CA LEU A 384 11.16 -0.34 -7.93
C LEU A 384 10.07 -1.37 -8.24
N TRP A 385 8.83 -1.15 -7.82
CA TRP A 385 7.64 -1.84 -8.36
C TRP A 385 6.61 -0.83 -8.83
N PHE A 386 5.70 -1.28 -9.70
CA PHE A 386 4.57 -0.48 -10.15
C PHE A 386 3.38 -0.75 -9.22
N GLY A 387 3.23 0.02 -8.15
CA GLY A 387 2.23 -0.21 -7.10
C GLY A 387 0.81 0.13 -7.52
N GLU A 388 0.66 0.90 -8.61
CA GLU A 388 -0.62 1.11 -9.26
C GLU A 388 -0.51 1.19 -10.78
N TRP A 389 -1.36 0.42 -11.45
CA TRP A 389 -1.61 0.47 -12.88
C TRP A 389 -2.95 -0.21 -13.19
N ALA A 390 -3.53 0.08 -14.35
CA ALA A 390 -4.79 -0.51 -14.79
C ALA A 390 -4.87 -0.58 -16.33
N LEU A 391 -5.97 -1.11 -16.87
CA LEU A 391 -6.23 -1.17 -18.31
C LEU A 391 -6.97 0.02 -18.97
N PRO A 392 -7.47 1.07 -18.27
CA PRO A 392 -8.17 2.18 -18.89
C PRO A 392 -7.31 2.97 -19.88
N THR A 393 -7.98 3.51 -20.88
CA THR A 393 -7.38 4.22 -22.01
C THR A 393 -8.11 5.54 -22.25
N GLN A 394 -7.45 6.51 -22.87
CA GLN A 394 -8.09 7.77 -23.32
C GLN A 394 -8.84 7.64 -24.66
N PHE A 395 -8.97 6.41 -25.17
CA PHE A 395 -9.69 6.06 -26.39
C PHE A 395 -10.54 4.82 -26.13
N ALA A 396 -11.53 4.57 -26.99
CA ALA A 396 -12.37 3.38 -26.89
C ALA A 396 -11.57 2.12 -27.28
N ALA A 397 -10.95 1.48 -26.29
CA ALA A 397 -10.15 0.27 -26.49
C ALA A 397 -11.02 -0.96 -26.78
N SER A 398 -10.66 -1.74 -27.80
CA SER A 398 -11.24 -3.06 -28.06
C SER A 398 -10.74 -4.10 -27.05
N ASP A 399 -11.47 -5.20 -26.87
CA ASP A 399 -11.04 -6.33 -26.02
C ASP A 399 -9.74 -6.95 -26.55
N GLU A 400 -9.57 -7.01 -27.87
CA GLU A 400 -8.33 -7.48 -28.52
C GLU A 400 -7.13 -6.59 -28.15
N PHE A 401 -7.32 -5.27 -28.11
CA PHE A 401 -6.28 -4.36 -27.66
C PHE A 401 -5.99 -4.54 -26.17
N LEU A 402 -7.00 -4.64 -25.31
CA LEU A 402 -6.79 -4.82 -23.87
C LEU A 402 -6.01 -6.08 -23.52
N PHE A 403 -6.20 -7.16 -24.29
CA PHE A 403 -5.41 -8.38 -24.18
C PHE A 403 -3.92 -8.12 -24.42
N LYS A 404 -3.56 -7.45 -25.52
CA LYS A 404 -2.17 -7.11 -25.86
C LYS A 404 -1.60 -6.07 -24.88
N TRP A 405 -2.42 -5.12 -24.47
CA TRP A 405 -2.08 -4.02 -23.56
C TRP A 405 -1.71 -4.52 -22.17
N ALA A 406 -2.45 -5.48 -21.63
CA ALA A 406 -2.14 -6.11 -20.35
C ALA A 406 -0.78 -6.83 -20.36
N ASP A 407 -0.50 -7.60 -21.41
CA ASP A 407 0.79 -8.29 -21.55
C ASP A 407 1.96 -7.31 -21.64
N ALA A 408 1.84 -6.25 -22.45
CA ALA A 408 2.90 -5.27 -22.63
C ALA A 408 3.23 -4.52 -21.33
N GLN A 409 2.21 -4.11 -20.58
CA GLN A 409 2.37 -3.52 -19.25
C GLN A 409 3.04 -4.51 -18.28
N LYS A 410 2.55 -5.75 -18.19
CA LYS A 410 3.14 -6.77 -17.30
C LYS A 410 4.60 -7.06 -17.63
N LEU A 411 4.99 -7.12 -18.91
CA LEU A 411 6.38 -7.29 -19.33
C LEU A 411 7.26 -6.14 -18.83
N ALA A 412 6.85 -4.89 -19.13
CA ALA A 412 7.60 -3.70 -18.73
C ALA A 412 7.75 -3.60 -17.20
N TYR A 413 6.67 -3.82 -16.46
CA TYR A 413 6.68 -3.69 -15.00
C TYR A 413 7.45 -4.83 -14.32
N SER A 414 7.48 -6.00 -14.96
CA SER A 414 8.25 -7.16 -14.49
C SER A 414 9.76 -7.02 -14.69
N GLU A 415 10.25 -5.99 -15.39
CA GLU A 415 11.68 -5.64 -15.38
C GLU A 415 12.14 -5.16 -14.00
N GLY A 416 11.24 -4.50 -13.26
CA GLY A 416 11.45 -4.12 -11.86
C GLY A 416 11.22 -5.28 -10.89
N ARG A 417 10.82 -4.96 -9.67
CA ARG A 417 10.41 -5.94 -8.67
C ARG A 417 9.05 -6.57 -8.99
N GLY A 418 8.25 -5.94 -9.84
CA GLY A 418 6.95 -6.43 -10.28
C GLY A 418 5.90 -5.34 -10.22
N TRP A 419 4.64 -5.73 -10.04
CA TRP A 419 3.50 -4.85 -10.20
C TRP A 419 2.33 -5.21 -9.27
N ILE A 420 1.48 -4.22 -9.02
CA ILE A 420 0.29 -4.31 -8.18
C ILE A 420 -0.86 -3.62 -8.93
N PHE A 421 -1.84 -4.39 -9.38
CA PHE A 421 -2.93 -3.89 -10.21
C PHE A 421 -3.93 -3.07 -9.39
N TRP A 422 -4.33 -1.89 -9.88
CA TRP A 422 -5.45 -1.12 -9.35
C TRP A 422 -6.71 -1.43 -10.16
N ASN A 423 -7.68 -2.20 -9.65
CA ASN A 423 -7.87 -2.71 -8.30
C ASN A 423 -8.25 -4.20 -8.31
N PHE A 424 -8.27 -4.88 -7.15
CA PHE A 424 -8.71 -6.28 -7.09
C PHE A 424 -10.13 -6.47 -7.66
N LYS A 425 -11.05 -5.54 -7.36
CA LYS A 425 -12.40 -5.49 -7.91
C LYS A 425 -12.99 -4.09 -8.00
N ILE A 426 -14.07 -4.03 -8.77
CA ILE A 426 -14.98 -2.89 -8.94
C ILE A 426 -16.40 -3.45 -8.85
N GLU A 427 -17.35 -2.65 -8.37
CA GLU A 427 -18.75 -3.04 -8.33
C GLU A 427 -19.28 -3.40 -9.72
N ILE A 428 -20.16 -4.40 -9.77
CA ILE A 428 -20.92 -4.75 -10.96
C ILE A 428 -22.36 -4.31 -10.73
N SER A 429 -22.72 -3.16 -11.30
CA SER A 429 -24.05 -2.54 -11.20
C SER A 429 -24.36 -1.72 -12.46
N ASP A 430 -25.62 -1.39 -12.68
CA ASP A 430 -26.02 -0.50 -13.77
C ASP A 430 -25.34 0.88 -13.66
N LEU A 431 -25.10 1.35 -12.43
CA LEU A 431 -24.45 2.64 -12.18
C LEU A 431 -22.94 2.61 -12.42
N ALA A 432 -22.28 1.48 -12.16
CA ALA A 432 -20.88 1.27 -12.46
C ALA A 432 -20.63 1.07 -13.97
N GLY A 433 -21.66 0.65 -14.71
CA GLY A 433 -21.55 0.34 -16.14
C GLY A 433 -20.47 -0.70 -16.39
N ASP A 434 -19.61 -0.46 -17.38
CA ASP A 434 -18.51 -1.38 -17.74
C ASP A 434 -17.16 -0.97 -17.11
N THR A 435 -17.16 -0.17 -16.03
CA THR A 435 -15.93 0.28 -15.35
C THR A 435 -15.04 -0.90 -14.93
N ALA A 436 -15.66 -1.99 -14.47
CA ALA A 436 -14.95 -3.20 -14.07
C ALA A 436 -14.12 -3.83 -15.20
N ARG A 437 -14.50 -3.64 -16.47
CA ARG A 437 -13.76 -4.19 -17.62
C ARG A 437 -12.29 -3.80 -17.62
N GLN A 438 -11.96 -2.60 -17.13
CA GLN A 438 -10.60 -2.07 -17.19
C GLN A 438 -9.96 -1.83 -15.81
N TRP A 439 -10.78 -1.72 -14.75
CA TRP A 439 -10.32 -1.41 -13.39
C TRP A 439 -10.42 -2.57 -12.40
N SER A 440 -10.99 -3.73 -12.78
CA SER A 440 -11.09 -4.91 -11.91
C SER A 440 -10.17 -6.03 -12.39
N TYR A 441 -9.20 -6.40 -11.57
CA TYR A 441 -8.28 -7.51 -11.83
C TYR A 441 -9.04 -8.82 -12.03
N LEU A 442 -10.02 -9.11 -11.14
CA LEU A 442 -10.82 -10.33 -11.21
C LEU A 442 -11.69 -10.38 -12.48
N GLU A 443 -12.19 -9.23 -12.95
CA GLU A 443 -12.93 -9.17 -14.22
C GLU A 443 -11.98 -9.31 -15.42
N GLY A 444 -10.78 -8.72 -15.36
CA GLY A 444 -9.74 -8.89 -16.37
C GLY A 444 -9.30 -10.35 -16.53
N LEU A 445 -9.20 -11.11 -15.44
CA LEU A 445 -8.97 -12.56 -15.47
C LEU A 445 -10.14 -13.31 -16.14
N LYS A 446 -11.37 -13.00 -15.74
CA LYS A 446 -12.58 -13.63 -16.29
C LYS A 446 -12.72 -13.39 -17.79
N ARG A 447 -12.33 -12.20 -18.26
CA ARG A 447 -12.33 -11.82 -19.68
C ARG A 447 -11.11 -12.32 -20.45
N GLY A 448 -10.13 -12.88 -19.75
CA GLY A 448 -8.92 -13.43 -20.35
C GLY A 448 -7.89 -12.37 -20.77
N TYR A 449 -7.99 -11.13 -20.30
CA TYR A 449 -6.94 -10.12 -20.52
C TYR A 449 -5.69 -10.42 -19.70
N LEU A 450 -5.87 -11.09 -18.57
CA LEU A 450 -4.83 -11.44 -17.62
C LEU A 450 -4.74 -12.96 -17.50
N THR A 451 -3.52 -13.48 -17.35
CA THR A 451 -3.24 -14.90 -17.16
C THR A 451 -3.52 -15.36 -15.73
N GLN A 452 -3.93 -16.62 -15.57
CA GLN A 452 -4.14 -17.25 -14.26
C GLN A 452 -2.87 -17.32 -13.40
N ASP A 453 -1.72 -17.61 -14.03
CA ASP A 453 -0.41 -17.43 -13.41
C ASP A 453 0.05 -15.98 -13.71
N PRO A 454 0.13 -15.10 -12.71
CA PRO A 454 0.43 -13.70 -12.95
C PRO A 454 1.88 -13.47 -13.41
N SER A 455 2.79 -14.44 -13.23
CA SER A 455 4.15 -14.34 -13.76
C SER A 455 4.24 -14.57 -15.27
N GLN A 456 3.20 -15.14 -15.88
CA GLN A 456 3.14 -15.38 -17.33
C GLN A 456 2.47 -14.22 -18.06
N VAL A 457 2.65 -14.18 -19.37
CA VAL A 457 1.90 -13.34 -20.31
C VAL A 457 1.36 -14.23 -21.41
N HIS A 458 0.32 -13.80 -22.12
CA HIS A 458 -0.21 -14.59 -23.24
C HIS A 458 0.73 -14.59 -24.43
N ASN A 459 1.36 -13.45 -24.74
CA ASN A 459 2.33 -13.28 -25.80
C ASN A 459 3.61 -12.58 -25.29
N PRO A 460 4.71 -13.33 -25.05
CA PRO A 460 5.99 -12.72 -24.62
C PRO A 460 6.65 -11.84 -25.69
N HIS A 461 6.20 -11.91 -26.93
CA HIS A 461 6.69 -11.14 -28.07
C HIS A 461 5.78 -9.95 -28.44
N VAL A 462 4.80 -9.61 -27.59
CA VAL A 462 3.82 -8.53 -27.86
C VAL A 462 4.47 -7.17 -28.15
N CYS A 463 5.65 -6.94 -27.59
CA CYS A 463 6.40 -5.69 -27.77
C CYS A 463 7.32 -5.66 -28.98
N ASP A 464 7.57 -6.78 -29.65
CA ASP A 464 8.56 -6.85 -30.74
C ASP A 464 8.24 -5.91 -31.93
N PRO A 465 6.97 -5.68 -32.34
CA PRO A 465 6.63 -4.72 -33.38
C PRO A 465 6.88 -3.24 -33.01
N TYR A 466 7.02 -2.93 -31.71
CA TYR A 466 7.05 -1.56 -31.20
C TYR A 466 8.45 -1.14 -30.71
N LYS A 467 9.41 -2.08 -30.69
CA LYS A 467 10.81 -1.80 -30.35
C LYS A 467 11.53 -1.17 -31.55
N ASN A 468 12.41 -0.19 -31.29
CA ASN A 468 13.28 0.46 -32.28
C ASN A 468 12.57 1.28 -33.39
N VAL A 469 11.32 1.67 -33.20
CA VAL A 469 10.69 2.72 -34.03
C VAL A 469 11.25 4.06 -33.57
N SER A 470 11.81 4.86 -34.50
CA SER A 470 12.38 6.19 -34.23
C SER A 470 11.41 7.04 -33.41
N THR A 471 11.69 7.22 -32.13
CA THR A 471 10.81 7.89 -31.16
C THR A 471 10.50 9.33 -31.59
N ALA A 472 9.30 9.56 -32.11
CA ALA A 472 8.73 10.90 -32.11
C ALA A 472 8.41 11.28 -30.66
N ALA A 473 9.22 12.18 -30.09
CA ALA A 473 8.98 12.96 -28.89
C ALA A 473 8.23 12.24 -27.74
N VAL A 474 8.94 11.39 -26.99
CA VAL A 474 8.52 11.04 -25.63
C VAL A 474 8.46 12.36 -24.83
N LYS A 475 7.25 12.83 -24.52
CA LYS A 475 7.07 14.05 -23.73
C LYS A 475 7.71 13.82 -22.37
N ARG A 476 8.78 14.57 -22.12
CA ARG A 476 9.70 14.41 -20.98
C ARG A 476 9.06 14.75 -19.62
N HIS A 477 7.77 15.05 -19.57
CA HIS A 477 7.02 15.44 -18.37
C HIS A 477 5.76 14.60 -18.37
N LEU A 478 5.86 13.40 -17.80
CA LEU A 478 4.71 12.53 -17.60
C LEU A 478 3.80 13.22 -16.58
N ARG A 479 2.69 13.80 -17.02
CA ARG A 479 1.59 14.04 -16.08
C ARG A 479 1.06 12.66 -15.70
N ARG A 480 1.28 12.31 -14.44
CA ARG A 480 0.66 11.17 -13.77
C ARG A 480 -0.67 11.66 -13.15
N LYS A 481 -1.46 10.74 -12.63
CA LYS A 481 -2.87 10.91 -12.18
C LYS A 481 -3.16 12.23 -11.46
#